data_AF-A0AAD6GXP8-F1
#
_entry.id   AF-A0AAD6GXP8-F1
#
_cell.length_a   1.000
_cell.length_b   1.000
_cell.length_c   1.000
_cell.angle_alpha   90.00
_cell.angle_beta   90.00
_cell.angle_gamma   90.00
#
_symmetry.space_group_name_H-M   'P 1'
#
loop_
_entity.id
_entity.type
_entity.pdbx_description
1 polymer ?
#
loop_
_entity_poly.entity_id
_entity_poly.type
_entity_poly.pdbx_seq_one_letter_code
_entity_poly.pdbx_strand_id
1 'polypeptide(L)' 'MAGISNVIYQSIIRKNAVFLTTIFAGAFAFELSFDTFSNKVWDSWNAGRQWKDIKPRYLVKAEEEDDD' A
#
# COMPACT_ATOMS: atom_id res chain seq x y z
N MET A 1 -4.67 -22.22 30.56
CA MET A 1 -3.92 -21.35 29.63
C MET A 1 -4.93 -20.63 28.75
N ALA A 2 -5.08 -19.31 28.88
CA ALA A 2 -5.94 -18.56 27.97
C ALA A 2 -5.27 -18.55 26.59
N GLY A 3 -5.95 -19.10 25.57
CA GLY A 3 -5.47 -19.05 24.19
C GLY A 3 -5.51 -17.62 23.63
N ILE A 4 -4.66 -17.33 22.64
CA ILE A 4 -4.62 -16.03 21.95
C ILE A 4 -6.00 -15.62 21.42
N SER A 5 -6.79 -16.59 20.94
CA SER A 5 -8.18 -16.37 20.52
C SER A 5 -9.08 -15.82 21.63
N ASN A 6 -8.92 -16.31 22.86
CA ASN A 6 -9.72 -15.87 24.00
C ASN A 6 -9.36 -14.43 24.41
N VAL A 7 -8.06 -14.09 24.32
CA VAL A 7 -7.58 -12.72 24.56
C VAL A 7 -8.13 -11.75 23.51
N ILE A 8 -8.07 -12.12 22.22
CA ILE A 8 -8.61 -11.30 21.13
C ILE A 8 -10.12 -11.11 21.29
N TYR A 9 -10.84 -12.19 21.59
CA TYR A 9 -12.28 -12.12 21.79
C TYR A 9 -12.66 -11.16 22.93
N GLN A 10 -11.99 -11.29 24.09
CA GLN A 10 -12.29 -10.47 25.26
C GLN A 10 -11.87 -9.00 25.09
N SER A 11 -10.78 -8.73 24.38
CA SER A 11 -10.26 -7.37 24.21
C SER A 11 -10.90 -6.60 23.05
N ILE A 12 -11.20 -7.25 21.93
CA ILE A 12 -11.59 -6.58 20.68
C ILE A 12 -13.02 -6.91 20.25
N ILE A 13 -13.43 -8.18 20.32
CA ILE A 13 -14.67 -8.65 19.68
C ILE A 13 -15.89 -8.50 20.61
N ARG A 14 -15.73 -8.71 21.92
CA ARG A 14 -16.85 -8.82 22.87
C ARG A 14 -17.68 -7.53 23.02
N LYS A 15 -17.10 -6.35 22.81
CA LYS A 15 -17.78 -5.05 22.98
C LYS A 15 -17.99 -4.38 21.63
N ASN A 16 -19.24 -4.19 21.22
CA ASN A 16 -19.60 -3.61 19.91
C ASN A 16 -18.89 -2.28 19.60
N ALA A 17 -18.83 -1.35 20.56
CA ALA A 17 -18.15 -0.07 20.35
C ALA A 17 -16.65 -0.22 20.09
N VAL A 18 -15.99 -1.14 20.81
CA VAL A 18 -14.56 -1.45 20.60
C VAL A 18 -14.37 -2.14 19.26
N PHE A 19 -15.20 -3.15 18.97
CA PHE A 19 -15.16 -3.91 17.73
C PHE A 19 -15.26 -3.02 16.49
N LEU A 20 -16.28 -2.15 16.43
CA LEU A 20 -16.47 -1.22 15.31
C LEU A 20 -15.31 -0.23 15.17
N THR A 21 -14.85 0.34 16.29
CA THR A 21 -13.71 1.26 16.28
C THR A 21 -12.44 0.58 15.79
N THR A 22 -12.18 -0.66 16.23
CA THR A 22 -11.03 -1.44 15.78
C THR A 22 -11.13 -1.77 14.30
N ILE A 23 -12.32 -2.09 13.78
CA ILE A 23 -12.50 -2.31 12.34
C ILE A 23 -12.19 -1.03 11.57
N PHE A 24 -12.71 0.12 11.97
CA PHE A 24 -12.46 1.37 11.23
C PHE A 24 -11.00 1.80 11.30
N ALA A 25 -10.39 1.76 12.48
CA ALA A 25 -8.97 2.07 12.64
C ALA A 25 -8.09 1.08 11.86
N GLY A 26 -8.42 -0.21 11.91
CA GLY A 26 -7.74 -1.27 11.19
C GLY A 26 -7.86 -1.12 9.67
N ALA A 27 -9.05 -0.80 9.17
CA ALA A 27 -9.29 -0.58 7.75
C ALA A 27 -8.47 0.60 7.22
N PHE A 28 -8.45 1.73 7.94
CA PHE A 28 -7.66 2.90 7.54
C PHE A 28 -6.15 2.61 7.53
N ALA A 29 -5.63 1.98 8.60
CA ALA A 29 -4.22 1.59 8.65
C ALA A 29 -3.86 0.56 7.57
N PHE A 30 -4.78 -0.38 7.30
CA PHE A 30 -4.61 -1.39 6.27
C PHE A 30 -4.60 -0.76 4.87
N GLU A 31 -5.51 0.17 4.55
CA GLU A 31 -5.56 0.86 3.26
C GLU A 31 -4.21 1.52 2.90
N LEU A 32 -3.68 2.35 3.81
CA LEU A 32 -2.38 3.02 3.63
C LEU A 32 -1.24 2.03 3.41
N SER A 33 -1.21 0.96 4.21
CA SER A 33 -0.16 -0.05 4.17
C SER A 33 -0.26 -0.89 2.89
N PHE A 34 -1.47 -1.30 2.54
CA PHE A 34 -1.76 -2.18 1.41
C PHE A 34 -1.50 -1.48 0.09
N ASP A 35 -1.90 -0.22 -0.07
CA ASP A 35 -1.60 0.56 -1.27
C ASP A 35 -0.09 0.70 -1.48
N THR A 36 0.62 1.17 -0.45
CA THR A 36 2.08 1.32 -0.51
C THR A 36 2.78 0.00 -0.83
N PHE A 37 2.38 -1.10 -0.17
CA PHE A 37 2.99 -2.40 -0.36
C PHE A 37 2.70 -2.97 -1.75
N SER A 38 1.44 -2.90 -2.19
CA SER A 38 1.03 -3.43 -3.50
C SER A 38 1.70 -2.67 -4.63
N ASN A 39 1.80 -1.34 -4.53
CA ASN A 39 2.55 -0.53 -5.48
C ASN A 39 4.03 -0.93 -5.53
N LYS A 40 4.69 -1.14 -4.38
CA LYS A 40 6.10 -1.62 -4.36
C LYS A 40 6.27 -2.99 -5.01
N VAL A 41 5.35 -3.92 -4.74
CA VAL A 41 5.38 -5.26 -5.36
C VAL A 41 5.22 -5.14 -6.88
N TRP A 42 4.26 -4.33 -7.33
CA TRP A 42 4.05 -4.07 -8.75
C TRP A 42 5.28 -3.44 -9.40
N ASP A 43 5.87 -2.45 -8.74
CA ASP A 43 7.03 -1.72 -9.22
C ASP A 43 8.25 -2.61 -9.39
N SER A 44 8.49 -3.47 -8.40
CA SER A 44 9.58 -4.44 -8.45
C SER A 44 9.40 -5.45 -9.57
N TRP A 45 8.18 -5.88 -9.85
CA TRP A 45 7.92 -6.87 -10.88
C TRP A 45 7.96 -6.27 -12.29
N ASN A 46 7.56 -5.01 -12.43
CA ASN A 46 7.50 -4.31 -13.73
C ASN A 46 8.66 -3.32 -13.93
N ALA A 47 9.74 -3.46 -13.17
CA ALA A 47 10.92 -2.62 -13.26
C ALA A 47 11.44 -2.53 -14.72
N GLY A 48 11.70 -1.31 -15.18
CA GLY A 48 12.22 -1.03 -16.52
C GLY A 48 11.15 -1.01 -17.62
N ARG A 49 9.88 -1.33 -17.31
CA ARG A 49 8.76 -1.28 -18.27
C ARG A 49 7.76 -0.17 -17.94
N GLN A 50 7.82 0.39 -16.74
CA GLN A 50 6.86 1.40 -16.32
C GLN A 50 7.21 2.75 -16.91
N TRP A 51 6.20 3.58 -17.21
CA TRP A 51 6.41 4.92 -17.73
C TRP A 51 7.39 5.72 -16.87
N LYS A 52 7.30 5.63 -15.54
CA LYS A 52 8.24 6.32 -14.63
C LYS A 52 9.71 5.92 -14.81
N ASP A 53 9.98 4.69 -15.28
CA ASP A 53 11.33 4.19 -15.53
C ASP A 53 11.86 4.62 -16.91
N ILE A 54 10.97 4.69 -17.92
CA ILE A 54 11.35 4.99 -19.31
C ILE A 54 11.20 6.47 -19.70
N LYS A 55 10.39 7.24 -18.96
CA LYS A 55 10.11 8.66 -19.21
C LYS A 55 11.36 9.52 -19.43
N PRO A 56 12.45 9.38 -18.64
CA PRO A 56 13.64 10.22 -18.84
C PRO A 56 14.23 10.13 -20.25
N ARG A 57 14.13 8.96 -20.90
CA ARG A 57 14.65 8.75 -22.26
C ARG A 57 13.92 9.57 -23.32
N TYR A 58 12.64 9.84 -23.12
CA TYR A 58 11.82 10.56 -24.09
C TYR A 58 11.86 12.07 -23.89
N LEU A 59 12.07 12.53 -22.66
CA LEU A 59 12.24 13.95 -22.39
C LEU A 59 13.58 14.47 -22.93
N VAL A 60 14.67 13.73 -22.71
CA VAL A 60 15.99 14.07 -23.28
C VAL A 60 15.94 14.10 -24.80
N LYS A 61 15.31 13.10 -25.42
CA LYS A 61 15.16 13.07 -26.88
C LYS A 61 14.36 14.26 -27.43
N ALA A 62 13.34 14.73 -26.71
CA ALA A 62 12.56 15.89 -27.13
C ALA A 62 13.38 17.19 -27.02
N GLU A 63 14.22 17.33 -25.99
CA GLU A 63 15.15 18.46 -25.85
C GLU A 63 16.22 18.45 -26.96
N GLU A 64 16.77 17.29 -27.30
CA GLU A 64 17.72 17.13 -28.42
C GLU A 64 17.08 17.45 -29.78
N GLU A 65 15.78 17.14 -30.00
CA GLU A 65 15.06 17.46 -31.24
C GLU A 65 14.68 18.96 -31.36
N ASP A 66 14.60 19.71 -30.26
CA ASP A 66 14.29 21.15 -30.26
C ASP A 66 15.55 22.03 -30.44
N ASP A 67 16.74 21.51 -30.16
CA ASP A 67 18.04 22.22 -30.26
C ASP A 67 18.72 22.07 -31.65
N ASP A 68 18.22 21.18 -32.53
CA ASP A 68 18.65 20.97 -33.94
C ASP A 68 17.76 21.73 -34.97
#